data_AF-S8CMV5-F1
#
_entry.id   AF-S8CMV5-F1
#
_cell.length_a   1.000
_cell.length_b   1.000
_cell.length_c   1.000
_cell.angle_alpha   90.00
_cell.angle_beta   90.00
_cell.angle_gamma   90.00
#
_symmetry.space_group_name_H-M   'P 1'
#
loop_
_entity.id
_entity.type
_entity.pdbx_description
1 polymer ?
#
loop_
_entity_poly.entity_id
_entity_poly.type
_entity_poly.pdbx_seq_one_letter_code
_entity_poly.pdbx_strand_id
1 'polypeptide(L)'
;FSGLPVMAMRGKIVEKIMENRVTLIVGETGCGKSSQVPQFLLEDNVEPILCTQPRRFAVVAVAKMVASARNCEVGGEVGYHIGHSRVCSDRSKIVFKTAGVLLDEMRDKGLKALKYKVIVLDEVHERSVESDLVLACIKQFLLKKNDLRVVLMSATADISRYREYFKDLGRGERVEILAIPSTGKNTLFQKNVFYLDQV
;
A
#
# COMPACT_ATOMS: atom_id res chain seq x y z
N PHE A 1 -10.51 -11.10 -9.93
CA PHE A 1 -9.69 -9.88 -10.11
C PHE A 1 -9.42 -9.49 -11.56
N SER A 2 -9.70 -10.33 -12.56
CA SER A 2 -9.31 -10.11 -13.98
C SER A 2 -9.86 -8.83 -14.64
N GLY A 3 -10.93 -8.23 -14.10
CA GLY A 3 -11.53 -7.00 -14.66
C GLY A 3 -10.97 -5.68 -14.14
N LEU A 4 -10.04 -5.70 -13.18
CA LEU A 4 -9.59 -4.48 -12.49
C LEU A 4 -8.56 -3.68 -13.32
N PRO A 5 -8.63 -2.33 -13.31
CA PRO A 5 -7.71 -1.46 -14.07
C PRO A 5 -6.22 -1.72 -13.78
N VAL A 6 -5.88 -2.00 -12.52
CA VAL A 6 -4.51 -2.22 -12.08
C VAL A 6 -3.84 -3.44 -12.73
N MET A 7 -4.63 -4.41 -13.21
CA MET A 7 -4.11 -5.64 -13.84
C MET A 7 -3.30 -5.35 -15.11
N ALA A 8 -3.74 -4.39 -15.91
CA ALA A 8 -3.03 -4.00 -17.15
C ALA A 8 -1.65 -3.39 -16.87
N MET A 9 -1.41 -2.95 -15.63
CA MET A 9 -0.18 -2.28 -15.20
C MET A 9 0.75 -3.20 -14.41
N ARG A 10 0.45 -4.51 -14.27
CA ARG A 10 1.23 -5.45 -13.44
C ARG A 10 2.74 -5.34 -13.66
N GLY A 11 3.20 -5.57 -14.90
CA GLY A 11 4.64 -5.58 -15.22
C GLY A 11 5.32 -4.25 -14.89
N LYS A 12 4.71 -3.14 -15.33
CA LYS A 12 5.22 -1.78 -15.08
C LYS A 12 5.24 -1.42 -13.59
N ILE A 13 4.24 -1.87 -12.82
CA ILE A 13 4.21 -1.65 -11.37
C ILE A 13 5.38 -2.36 -10.70
N VAL A 14 5.59 -3.65 -10.98
CA VAL A 14 6.69 -4.39 -10.35
C VAL A 14 8.04 -3.81 -10.79
N GLU A 15 8.23 -3.57 -12.09
CA GLU A 15 9.43 -2.95 -12.64
C GLU A 15 9.79 -1.65 -11.89
N LYS A 16 8.85 -0.69 -11.79
CA LYS A 16 9.13 0.58 -11.12
C LYS A 16 9.33 0.47 -9.62
N ILE A 17 8.65 -0.44 -8.94
CA ILE A 17 8.93 -0.71 -7.52
C ILE A 17 10.34 -1.30 -7.37
N MET A 18 10.79 -2.13 -8.31
CA MET A 18 12.12 -2.74 -8.24
C MET A 18 13.24 -1.77 -8.58
N GLU A 19 13.01 -0.83 -9.50
CA GLU A 19 13.98 0.21 -9.90
C GLU A 19 14.10 1.36 -8.89
N ASN A 20 13.07 1.61 -8.07
CA ASN A 20 12.98 2.80 -7.23
C ASN A 20 12.77 2.43 -5.76
N ARG A 21 13.39 3.18 -4.85
CA ARG A 21 13.22 2.97 -3.41
C ARG A 21 11.88 3.50 -2.89
N VAL A 22 11.33 4.52 -3.55
CA VAL A 22 10.00 5.06 -3.26
C VAL A 22 9.18 5.14 -4.54
N THR A 23 8.02 4.50 -4.54
CA THR A 23 7.06 4.55 -5.66
C THR A 23 5.70 5.05 -5.14
N LEU A 24 5.15 6.08 -5.76
CA LEU A 24 3.80 6.57 -5.53
C LEU A 24 2.86 6.04 -6.61
N ILE A 25 1.93 5.17 -6.22
CA ILE A 25 0.89 4.65 -7.09
C ILE A 25 -0.41 5.41 -6.84
N VAL A 26 -0.87 6.13 -7.85
CA VAL A 26 -2.12 6.90 -7.81
C VAL A 26 -3.19 6.20 -8.62
N GLY A 27 -4.41 6.10 -8.10
CA GLY A 27 -5.56 5.64 -8.86
C GLY A 27 -6.82 5.65 -8.03
N GLU A 28 -7.98 5.74 -8.67
CA GLU A 28 -9.26 5.85 -7.98
C GLU A 28 -9.57 4.65 -7.05
N THR A 29 -10.49 4.85 -6.10
CA THR A 29 -11.01 3.75 -5.28
C THR A 29 -11.66 2.70 -6.18
N GLY A 30 -11.44 1.42 -5.88
CA GLY A 30 -11.94 0.31 -6.69
C GLY A 30 -11.07 -0.06 -7.89
N CYS A 31 -9.99 0.67 -8.19
CA CYS A 31 -9.10 0.29 -9.29
C CYS A 31 -8.21 -0.94 -8.99
N GLY A 32 -8.18 -1.38 -7.72
CA GLY A 32 -7.59 -2.66 -7.30
C GLY A 32 -6.26 -2.59 -6.54
N LYS A 33 -5.68 -1.39 -6.34
CA LYS A 33 -4.36 -1.14 -5.69
C LYS A 33 -4.08 -2.07 -4.50
N SER A 34 -4.89 -1.93 -3.44
CA SER A 34 -4.75 -2.58 -2.14
C SER A 34 -4.77 -4.10 -2.22
N SER A 35 -5.51 -4.64 -3.18
CA SER A 35 -5.67 -6.09 -3.35
C SER A 35 -4.63 -6.71 -4.30
N GLN A 36 -4.21 -6.00 -5.35
CA GLN A 36 -3.44 -6.59 -6.44
C GLN A 36 -1.94 -6.32 -6.35
N VAL A 37 -1.53 -5.10 -5.98
CA VAL A 37 -0.09 -4.76 -5.94
C VAL A 37 0.72 -5.69 -5.03
N PRO A 38 0.29 -6.04 -3.79
CA PRO A 38 1.03 -7.01 -2.99
C PRO A 38 1.08 -8.41 -3.62
N GLN A 39 0.07 -8.82 -4.39
CA GLN A 39 0.08 -10.10 -5.09
C GLN A 39 1.06 -10.09 -6.26
N PHE A 40 1.12 -9.01 -7.03
CA PHE A 40 2.09 -8.86 -8.13
C PHE A 40 3.53 -8.96 -7.62
N LEU A 41 3.82 -8.30 -6.50
CA LEU A 41 5.12 -8.38 -5.85
C LEU A 41 5.44 -9.81 -5.38
N LEU A 42 4.46 -10.49 -4.77
CA LEU A 42 4.64 -11.86 -4.30
C LEU A 42 4.89 -12.85 -5.45
N GLU A 43 4.15 -12.73 -6.55
CA GLU A 43 4.32 -13.56 -7.76
C GLU A 43 5.72 -13.39 -8.39
N ASP A 44 6.32 -12.21 -8.27
CA ASP A 44 7.69 -11.94 -8.74
C ASP A 44 8.74 -12.19 -7.64
N ASN A 45 8.40 -12.97 -6.59
CA ASN A 45 9.27 -13.35 -5.47
C ASN A 45 9.83 -12.15 -4.67
N VAL A 46 9.08 -11.05 -4.63
CA VAL A 46 9.41 -9.86 -3.84
C VAL A 46 8.72 -9.94 -2.48
N GLU A 47 9.27 -10.75 -1.58
CA GLU A 47 8.72 -10.99 -0.24
C GLU A 47 9.79 -10.79 0.87
N PRO A 48 9.39 -10.54 2.14
CA PRO A 48 8.01 -10.38 2.62
C PRO A 48 7.48 -8.95 2.42
N ILE A 49 6.15 -8.84 2.24
CA ILE A 49 5.40 -7.60 2.00
C ILE A 49 4.55 -7.24 3.21
N LEU A 50 4.64 -5.99 3.66
CA LEU A 50 3.73 -5.39 4.62
C LEU A 50 2.84 -4.37 3.93
N CYS A 51 1.54 -4.41 4.17
CA CYS A 51 0.61 -3.38 3.70
C CYS A 51 -0.11 -2.77 4.89
N THR A 52 -0.04 -1.45 5.04
CA THR A 52 -0.83 -0.74 6.06
C THR A 52 -2.10 -0.17 5.47
N GLN A 53 -3.16 -0.15 6.27
CA GLN A 53 -4.43 0.48 5.96
C GLN A 53 -4.87 1.31 7.18
N PRO A 54 -5.54 2.46 7.02
CA PRO A 54 -5.97 3.29 8.14
C PRO A 54 -7.08 2.61 8.96
N ARG A 55 -7.97 1.85 8.30
CA ARG A 55 -9.18 1.28 8.92
C ARG A 55 -9.03 -0.21 9.20
N ARG A 56 -9.40 -0.62 10.41
CA ARG A 56 -9.40 -2.05 10.84
C ARG A 56 -10.23 -2.94 9.94
N PHE A 57 -11.42 -2.49 9.54
CA PHE A 57 -12.30 -3.25 8.65
C PHE A 57 -11.65 -3.48 7.28
N ALA A 58 -11.01 -2.45 6.71
CA ALA A 58 -10.32 -2.55 5.43
C ALA A 58 -9.18 -3.58 5.47
N VAL A 59 -8.38 -3.60 6.55
CA VAL A 59 -7.32 -4.60 6.77
C VAL A 59 -7.88 -6.03 6.71
N VAL A 60 -8.95 -6.31 7.45
CA VAL A 60 -9.53 -7.66 7.52
C VAL A 60 -10.17 -8.05 6.18
N ALA A 61 -10.91 -7.12 5.56
CA ALA A 61 -11.59 -7.35 4.29
C ALA A 61 -10.58 -7.64 3.17
N VAL A 62 -9.53 -6.82 3.02
CA VAL A 62 -8.51 -7.03 1.99
C VAL A 62 -7.70 -8.31 2.23
N ALA A 63 -7.34 -8.61 3.47
CA ALA A 63 -6.61 -9.84 3.79
C ALA A 63 -7.42 -11.10 3.44
N LYS A 64 -8.70 -11.14 3.79
CA LYS A 64 -9.61 -12.25 3.41
C LYS A 64 -9.77 -12.35 1.90
N MET A 65 -9.98 -11.23 1.24
CA MET A 65 -10.13 -11.16 -0.22
C MET A 65 -8.87 -11.67 -0.94
N VAL A 66 -7.68 -11.28 -0.50
CA VAL A 66 -6.40 -11.69 -1.08
C VAL A 66 -6.07 -13.15 -0.75
N ALA A 67 -6.36 -13.63 0.47
CA ALA A 67 -6.20 -15.04 0.83
C ALA A 67 -7.08 -15.94 -0.05
N SER A 68 -8.36 -15.57 -0.23
CA SER A 68 -9.27 -16.27 -1.13
C SER A 68 -8.79 -16.24 -2.58
N ALA A 69 -8.27 -15.11 -3.07
CA ALA A 69 -7.68 -14.99 -4.41
C ALA A 69 -6.55 -15.99 -4.66
N ARG A 70 -5.78 -16.27 -3.61
CA ARG A 70 -4.59 -17.12 -3.62
C ARG A 70 -4.89 -18.55 -3.17
N ASN A 71 -6.16 -18.92 -3.02
CA ASN A 71 -6.60 -20.23 -2.56
C ASN A 71 -5.91 -20.66 -1.26
N CYS A 72 -5.74 -19.73 -0.31
CA CYS A 72 -5.14 -20.01 0.99
C CYS A 72 -6.03 -19.51 2.13
N GLU A 73 -5.84 -20.09 3.32
CA GLU A 73 -6.48 -19.61 4.53
C GLU A 73 -5.76 -18.38 5.09
N VAL A 74 -6.53 -17.44 5.63
CA VAL A 74 -5.96 -16.28 6.32
C VAL A 74 -5.15 -16.74 7.54
N GLY A 75 -3.91 -16.28 7.65
CA GLY A 75 -2.93 -16.73 8.63
C GLY A 75 -1.87 -17.67 8.04
N GLY A 76 -2.14 -18.23 6.86
CA GLY A 76 -1.17 -18.95 6.03
C GLY A 76 -0.26 -17.99 5.27
N GLU A 77 -0.30 -18.02 3.94
CA GLU A 77 0.51 -17.15 3.07
C GLU A 77 0.13 -15.66 3.19
N VAL A 78 -1.15 -15.38 3.46
CA VAL A 78 -1.68 -14.02 3.64
C VAL A 78 -2.22 -13.90 5.06
N GLY A 79 -1.82 -12.86 5.79
CA GLY A 79 -2.26 -12.64 7.17
C GLY A 79 -2.61 -11.19 7.46
N TYR A 80 -3.12 -10.93 8.66
CA TYR A 80 -3.34 -9.58 9.14
C TYR A 80 -3.07 -9.38 10.64
N HIS A 81 -2.92 -8.13 11.06
CA HIS A 81 -2.82 -7.74 12.47
C HIS A 81 -3.54 -6.40 12.72
N ILE A 82 -4.60 -6.42 13.54
CA ILE A 82 -5.36 -5.24 13.95
C ILE A 82 -5.59 -5.23 15.47
N GLY A 83 -5.24 -4.15 16.16
CA GLY A 83 -5.36 -4.08 17.62
C GLY A 83 -4.75 -5.32 18.28
N HIS A 84 -5.57 -6.07 19.02
CA HIS A 84 -5.16 -7.34 19.66
C HIS A 84 -5.44 -8.60 18.82
N SER A 85 -6.06 -8.46 17.63
CA SER A 85 -6.34 -9.58 16.74
C SER A 85 -5.22 -9.76 15.73
N ARG A 86 -4.42 -10.81 15.94
CA ARG A 86 -3.30 -11.19 15.09
C ARG A 86 -3.57 -12.53 14.42
N VAL A 87 -3.74 -12.52 13.11
CA VAL A 87 -3.95 -13.71 12.29
C VAL A 87 -2.88 -13.74 11.19
N CYS A 88 -1.65 -14.03 11.60
CA CYS A 88 -0.49 -14.21 10.72
C CYS A 88 0.53 -15.14 11.38
N SER A 89 1.34 -15.81 10.56
CA SER A 89 2.39 -16.73 11.01
C SER A 89 3.72 -16.42 10.32
N ASP A 90 4.78 -17.17 10.63
CA ASP A 90 6.06 -17.03 9.93
C ASP A 90 5.98 -17.47 8.46
N ARG A 91 4.90 -18.16 8.07
CA ARG A 91 4.60 -18.50 6.66
C ARG A 91 3.93 -17.35 5.90
N SER A 92 3.49 -16.30 6.59
CA SER A 92 2.80 -15.18 5.95
C SER A 92 3.79 -14.29 5.19
N LYS A 93 3.63 -14.28 3.88
CA LYS A 93 4.44 -13.52 2.92
C LYS A 93 3.85 -12.15 2.64
N ILE A 94 2.52 -12.02 2.70
CA ILE A 94 1.79 -10.74 2.69
C ILE A 94 1.11 -10.56 4.05
N VAL A 95 1.38 -9.44 4.72
CA VAL A 95 0.72 -9.10 5.99
C VAL A 95 0.04 -7.74 5.87
N PHE A 96 -1.25 -7.68 6.16
CA PHE A 96 -2.00 -6.42 6.25
C PHE A 96 -2.10 -5.94 7.71
N LYS A 97 -1.83 -4.68 8.00
CA LYS A 97 -1.92 -4.13 9.36
C LYS A 97 -2.62 -2.77 9.39
N THR A 98 -3.16 -2.40 10.54
CA THR A 98 -3.41 -0.98 10.78
C THR A 98 -2.09 -0.24 11.00
N ALA A 99 -1.99 1.02 10.58
CA ALA A 99 -0.80 1.84 10.81
C ALA A 99 -0.43 1.90 12.31
N GLY A 100 -1.40 2.04 13.21
CA GLY A 100 -1.16 2.05 14.66
C GLY A 100 -0.49 0.77 15.19
N VAL A 101 -0.87 -0.40 14.68
CA VAL A 101 -0.22 -1.68 15.07
C VAL A 101 1.24 -1.71 14.63
N LEU A 102 1.55 -1.18 13.45
CA LEU A 102 2.94 -1.09 13.01
C LEU A 102 3.73 -0.12 13.91
N LEU A 103 3.15 1.02 14.28
CA LEU A 103 3.80 1.94 15.23
C LEU A 103 4.08 1.29 16.59
N ASP A 104 3.12 0.56 17.14
CA ASP A 104 3.33 -0.17 18.39
C ASP A 104 4.46 -1.19 18.25
N GLU A 105 4.49 -1.96 17.15
CA GLU A 105 5.59 -2.89 16.89
C GLU A 105 6.95 -2.18 16.72
N MET A 106 6.99 -1.01 16.11
CA MET A 106 8.20 -0.20 15.95
C MET A 106 8.68 0.38 17.28
N ARG A 107 7.77 0.79 18.16
CA ARG A 107 8.09 1.20 19.53
C ARG A 107 8.73 0.06 20.30
N ASP A 108 8.14 -1.13 20.21
CA ASP A 108 8.55 -2.27 21.03
C ASP A 108 9.80 -2.98 20.49
N LYS A 109 9.96 -3.06 19.16
CA LYS A 109 11.04 -3.84 18.49
C LYS A 109 12.04 -2.98 17.73
N GLY A 110 11.86 -1.66 17.68
CA GLY A 110 12.66 -0.75 16.89
C GLY A 110 12.66 -1.11 15.40
N LEU A 111 13.83 -0.99 14.76
CA LEU A 111 14.00 -1.27 13.33
C LEU A 111 13.71 -2.73 12.94
N LYS A 112 13.72 -3.67 13.88
CA LYS A 112 13.37 -5.07 13.61
C LYS A 112 11.89 -5.25 13.22
N ALA A 113 11.02 -4.29 13.55
CA ALA A 113 9.64 -4.26 13.09
C ALA A 113 9.53 -4.05 11.56
N LEU A 114 10.55 -3.44 10.94
CA LEU A 114 10.61 -3.16 9.50
C LEU A 114 11.39 -4.23 8.72
N LYS A 115 11.23 -5.51 9.10
CA LYS A 115 11.92 -6.65 8.47
C LYS A 115 11.42 -7.02 7.06
N TYR A 116 10.64 -6.16 6.43
CA TYR A 116 9.99 -6.40 5.16
C TYR A 116 10.85 -5.94 3.98
N LYS A 117 10.72 -6.59 2.83
CA LYS A 117 11.38 -6.18 1.58
C LYS A 117 10.65 -4.98 0.97
N VAL A 118 9.32 -4.99 1.07
CA VAL A 118 8.45 -3.89 0.61
C VAL A 118 7.46 -3.54 1.72
N ILE A 119 7.34 -2.24 2.00
CA ILE A 119 6.28 -1.70 2.85
C ILE A 119 5.37 -0.82 2.00
N VAL A 120 4.10 -1.17 1.97
CA VAL A 120 3.04 -0.42 1.30
C VAL A 120 2.30 0.39 2.36
N LEU A 121 2.26 1.71 2.18
CA LEU A 121 1.38 2.61 2.91
C LEU A 121 0.18 2.94 2.01
N ASP A 122 -0.97 2.39 2.35
CA ASP A 122 -2.19 2.61 1.58
C ASP A 122 -3.03 3.77 2.13
N GLU A 123 -3.87 4.34 1.26
CA GLU A 123 -4.75 5.46 1.59
C GLU A 123 -4.01 6.68 2.19
N VAL A 124 -2.79 6.98 1.72
CA VAL A 124 -1.97 8.08 2.29
C VAL A 124 -2.59 9.48 2.13
N HIS A 125 -3.61 9.60 1.28
CA HIS A 125 -4.41 10.82 1.13
C HIS A 125 -5.32 11.09 2.33
N GLU A 126 -5.63 10.10 3.17
CA GLU A 126 -6.42 10.32 4.39
C GLU A 126 -5.62 11.06 5.48
N ARG A 127 -4.28 11.10 5.38
CA ARG A 127 -3.38 11.83 6.29
C ARG A 127 -3.67 11.53 7.78
N SER A 128 -3.92 10.27 8.11
CA SER A 128 -4.03 9.88 9.52
C SER A 128 -2.70 10.11 10.24
N VAL A 129 -2.76 10.51 11.51
CA VAL A 129 -1.58 10.77 12.33
C VAL A 129 -0.67 9.54 12.37
N GLU A 130 -1.25 8.36 12.50
CA GLU A 130 -0.50 7.11 12.54
C GLU A 130 0.21 6.83 11.21
N SER A 131 -0.45 7.05 10.07
CA SER A 131 0.16 6.83 8.75
C SER A 131 1.33 7.78 8.51
N ASP A 132 1.16 9.07 8.84
CA ASP A 132 2.21 10.08 8.73
C ASP A 132 3.40 9.78 9.67
N LEU A 133 3.15 9.31 10.90
CA LEU A 133 4.20 8.89 11.83
C LEU A 133 4.95 7.65 11.33
N VAL A 134 4.23 6.64 10.79
CA VAL A 134 4.87 5.47 10.18
C VAL A 134 5.77 5.91 9.03
N LEU A 135 5.27 6.79 8.14
CA LEU A 135 6.03 7.32 7.02
C LEU A 135 7.31 8.03 7.48
N ALA A 136 7.24 8.83 8.54
CA ALA A 136 8.39 9.48 9.15
C ALA A 136 9.45 8.49 9.65
N CYS A 137 9.03 7.46 10.39
CA CYS A 137 9.95 6.45 10.88
C CYS A 137 10.56 5.61 9.73
N ILE A 138 9.76 5.26 8.72
CA ILE A 138 10.22 4.54 7.53
C ILE A 138 11.24 5.37 6.75
N LYS A 139 11.01 6.67 6.55
CA LYS A 139 11.96 7.57 5.88
C LYS A 139 13.32 7.59 6.60
N GLN A 140 13.32 7.68 7.93
CA GLN A 140 14.56 7.60 8.71
C GLN A 140 15.27 6.25 8.55
N PHE A 141 14.51 5.17 8.40
CA PHE A 141 15.08 3.85 8.16
C PHE A 141 15.62 3.68 6.75
N LEU A 142 14.94 4.22 5.74
CA LEU A 142 15.44 4.28 4.37
C LEU A 142 16.80 4.96 4.31
N LEU A 143 17.02 6.06 5.02
CA LEU A 143 18.34 6.71 5.06
C LEU A 143 19.49 5.80 5.56
N LYS A 144 19.18 4.69 6.24
CA LYS A 144 20.16 3.72 6.76
C LYS A 144 20.23 2.40 5.98
N LYS A 145 19.15 1.99 5.32
CA LYS A 145 19.00 0.64 4.72
C LYS A 145 18.60 0.73 3.24
N ASN A 146 19.49 0.27 2.36
CA ASN A 146 19.38 0.49 0.91
C ASN A 146 18.47 -0.51 0.17
N ASP A 147 18.14 -1.67 0.73
CA ASP A 147 17.34 -2.71 0.05
C ASP A 147 15.83 -2.59 0.28
N LEU A 148 15.38 -1.86 1.30
CA LEU A 148 13.97 -1.60 1.58
C LEU A 148 13.35 -0.72 0.49
N ARG A 149 12.16 -1.11 0.04
CA ARG A 149 11.31 -0.33 -0.86
C ARG A 149 10.01 0.09 -0.20
N VAL A 150 9.57 1.29 -0.51
CA VAL A 150 8.33 1.87 0.01
C VAL A 150 7.40 2.20 -1.12
N VAL A 151 6.16 1.73 -1.01
CA VAL A 151 5.10 2.03 -1.96
C VAL A 151 4.05 2.88 -1.25
N LEU A 152 3.82 4.07 -1.75
CA LEU A 152 2.70 4.91 -1.31
C LEU A 152 1.54 4.69 -2.26
N MET A 153 0.36 4.41 -1.74
CA MET A 153 -0.86 4.28 -2.55
C MET A 153 -1.87 5.36 -2.17
N SER A 154 -2.40 6.04 -3.19
CA SER A 154 -3.29 7.18 -2.99
C SER A 154 -4.41 7.22 -4.03
N ALA A 155 -5.60 7.67 -3.62
CA ALA A 155 -6.67 8.01 -4.55
C ALA A 155 -6.45 9.37 -5.23
N THR A 156 -5.75 10.29 -4.55
CA THR A 156 -5.49 11.65 -5.03
C THR A 156 -4.00 11.91 -5.23
N ALA A 157 -3.69 12.81 -6.16
CA ALA A 157 -2.33 13.12 -6.57
C ALA A 157 -1.80 14.39 -5.89
N ASP A 158 -1.44 14.34 -4.59
CA ASP A 158 -0.53 15.36 -4.04
C ASP A 158 0.93 14.92 -4.24
N ILE A 159 1.31 14.87 -5.51
CA ILE A 159 2.62 14.40 -5.97
C ILE A 159 3.75 15.29 -5.45
N SER A 160 3.56 16.60 -5.50
CA SER A 160 4.58 17.59 -5.15
C SER A 160 5.00 17.45 -3.70
N ARG A 161 4.04 17.21 -2.79
CA ARG A 161 4.32 16.98 -1.38
C ARG A 161 5.23 15.78 -1.15
N TYR A 162 4.95 14.63 -1.78
CA TYR A 162 5.76 13.43 -1.56
C TYR A 162 7.14 13.55 -2.20
N ARG A 163 7.26 14.21 -3.35
CA ARG A 163 8.57 14.51 -3.96
C ARG A 163 9.43 15.38 -3.04
N GLU A 164 8.84 16.45 -2.51
CA GLU A 164 9.52 17.35 -1.58
C GLU A 164 9.90 16.62 -0.28
N TYR A 165 8.97 15.81 0.24
CA TYR A 165 9.19 15.05 1.47
C TYR A 165 10.36 14.07 1.38
N PHE A 166 10.61 13.47 0.22
CA PHE A 166 11.68 12.47 0.02
C PHE A 166 12.92 12.99 -0.70
N LYS A 167 13.05 14.32 -0.90
CA LYS A 167 14.15 14.93 -1.65
C LYS A 167 15.56 14.67 -1.10
N ASP A 168 15.65 14.28 0.16
CA ASP A 168 16.87 14.05 0.93
C ASP A 168 17.32 12.58 0.95
N LEU A 169 16.60 11.66 0.31
CA LEU A 169 16.97 10.23 0.26
C LEU A 169 18.27 9.93 -0.50
N GLY A 170 18.79 10.87 -1.30
CA GLY A 170 20.09 10.77 -1.97
C GLY A 170 20.09 11.45 -3.34
N ARG A 171 21.29 11.79 -3.85
CA ARG A 171 21.43 12.38 -5.19
C ARG A 171 20.99 11.36 -6.25
N GLY A 172 19.80 11.54 -6.81
CA GLY A 172 19.25 10.73 -7.90
C GLY A 172 18.07 9.83 -7.50
N GLU A 173 17.85 9.61 -6.21
CA GLU A 173 16.66 8.91 -5.73
C GLU A 173 15.46 9.86 -5.80
N ARG A 174 14.51 9.55 -6.68
CA ARG A 174 13.27 10.31 -6.85
C ARG A 174 12.08 9.44 -6.50
N VAL A 175 11.00 10.07 -6.06
CA VAL A 175 9.70 9.41 -5.95
C VAL A 175 9.19 9.13 -7.36
N GLU A 176 9.21 7.87 -7.76
CA GLU A 176 8.65 7.43 -9.03
C GLU A 176 7.13 7.40 -8.96
N ILE A 177 6.45 7.83 -10.02
CA ILE A 177 5.00 7.99 -10.02
C ILE A 177 4.38 7.07 -11.05
N LEU A 178 3.40 6.29 -10.62
CA LEU A 178 2.56 5.48 -11.47
C LEU A 178 1.10 5.85 -11.29
N ALA A 179 0.49 6.41 -12.34
CA ALA A 179 -0.95 6.57 -12.40
C ALA A 179 -1.59 5.31 -13.00
N ILE A 180 -2.55 4.72 -12.29
CA ILE A 180 -3.41 3.67 -12.82
C ILE A 180 -4.49 4.36 -13.64
N PRO A 181 -4.61 4.04 -14.94
CA PRO A 181 -5.63 4.67 -15.77
C PRO A 181 -7.02 4.36 -15.25
N SER A 182 -7.88 5.38 -15.13
CA SER A 182 -9.31 5.18 -14.95
C SER A 182 -9.81 4.46 -16.19
N THR A 183 -10.16 3.18 -16.09
CA THR A 183 -10.85 2.53 -17.20
C THR A 183 -12.18 3.25 -17.36
N GLY A 184 -12.40 3.91 -18.50
CA GLY A 184 -13.70 4.44 -18.91
C GLY A 184 -14.78 3.36 -19.10
N LYS A 185 -14.68 2.22 -18.40
CA LYS A 185 -15.74 1.23 -18.31
C LYS A 185 -16.88 1.89 -17.53
N ASN A 186 -18.03 1.95 -18.18
CA ASN A 186 -19.37 2.34 -17.74
C ASN A 186 -19.80 1.71 -16.39
N THR A 187 -19.08 2.03 -15.32
CA THR A 187 -19.38 1.65 -13.93
C THR A 187 -19.50 2.88 -13.03
N LEU A 188 -19.24 4.07 -13.56
CA LEU A 188 -19.70 5.32 -12.97
C LEU A 188 -21.14 5.52 -13.43
N PHE A 189 -22.09 5.12 -12.58
CA PHE A 189 -23.46 5.59 -12.72
C PHE A 189 -23.42 7.12 -12.76
N GLN A 190 -24.04 7.71 -13.79
CA GLN A 190 -24.14 9.17 -13.89
C GLN A 190 -24.87 9.68 -12.64
N LYS A 191 -24.13 10.33 -11.74
CA LYS A 191 -24.71 10.94 -10.54
C LYS A 191 -25.13 12.35 -10.89
N ASN A 192 -26.43 12.56 -11.04
CA ASN A 192 -26.97 13.92 -11.09
C ASN A 192 -26.89 14.52 -9.68
N VAL A 193 -26.23 15.67 -9.56
CA VAL A 193 -26.12 16.42 -8.32
C VAL A 193 -26.99 17.65 -8.48
N PHE A 194 -28.04 17.74 -7.67
CA PHE A 194 -28.90 18.92 -7.59
C PHE A 194 -28.53 19.74 -6.36
N TYR A 195 -28.53 21.06 -6.53
CA TYR A 195 -28.34 22.03 -5.45
C TYR A 195 -29.67 22.69 -5.10
N LEU A 196 -29.72 23.39 -3.96
CA LEU A 196 -30.97 23.95 -3.42
C LEU A 196 -31.63 24.98 -4.37
N ASP A 197 -30.84 25.63 -5.22
CA ASP A 197 -31.23 26.56 -6.27
C ASP A 197 -31.71 25.88 -7.57
N GLN A 198 -31.65 24.54 -7.63
CA GLN A 198 -31.99 23.72 -8.80
C GLN A 198 -33.22 22.83 -8.56
N VAL A 199 -33.92 23.00 -7.44
CA VAL A 199 -35.15 22.29 -7.06
C VAL A 199 -36.31 23.25 -6.94
#